data_AF-A0A094AAX6-F1
#
_entry.id   AF-A0A094AAX6-F1
#
_cell.length_a   1.000
_cell.length_b   1.000
_cell.length_c   1.000
_cell.angle_alpha   90.00
_cell.angle_beta   90.00
_cell.angle_gamma   90.00
#
_symmetry.space_group_name_H-M   'P 1'
#
loop_
_entity.id
_entity.type
_entity.pdbx_description
1 polymer ?
#
loop_
_entity_poly.entity_id
_entity_poly.type
_entity_poly.pdbx_seq_one_letter_code
_entity_poly.pdbx_strand_id
1 'polypeptide(L)'
;TLDSWTDTSITPSSAILPAWSLDQLESLALAQPHASGRLTIGLGFDFFYLPREMVIDLFARFRKAGVQLITSHVAKNAVFGTGSTVELLDSYGLLGPDLVVSHATNLTAEELKVLHKAGVYISSTPSSEAQTALGWPVALRSDVHGSLGVDSHGFSGASIISEAWNALLAARHETNSKLLEKGEFPEKPAGGTREAFNLATVGGARAVGMGDKIGRIREGYLADLVVIDARSPGMAGVSGWDPVIAVLGYSHAGDVDTVIVDGIVRKRGGKLLPVELAGGERLEWDGVAERVERSRVEVQKRIEGVSFEAAKKLVVGAFHIDESKLKAVDY
;
A
#
# COMPACT_ATOMS: atom_id res chain seq x y z
N THR A 1 12.18 17.11 5.14
CA THR A 1 13.63 16.96 4.85
C THR A 1 14.42 17.28 6.12
N LEU A 2 15.69 16.92 6.20
CA LEU A 2 16.57 17.22 7.35
C LEU A 2 17.70 18.14 6.87
N ASP A 3 18.02 19.18 7.64
CA ASP A 3 19.19 20.03 7.38
C ASP A 3 20.47 19.35 7.91
N SER A 4 20.36 18.58 9.01
CA SER A 4 21.45 17.74 9.51
C SER A 4 20.93 16.53 10.31
N TRP A 5 21.71 15.43 10.30
CA TRP A 5 21.54 14.30 11.20
C TRP A 5 22.92 13.74 11.54
N THR A 6 23.27 13.79 12.82
CA THR A 6 24.56 13.32 13.38
C THR A 6 24.31 12.26 14.44
N ASP A 7 25.40 11.71 14.98
CA ASP A 7 25.44 10.76 16.11
C ASP A 7 24.84 11.31 17.41
N THR A 8 24.60 12.61 17.48
CA THR A 8 24.20 13.35 18.69
C THR A 8 23.00 14.27 18.47
N SER A 9 22.69 14.66 17.23
CA SER A 9 21.65 15.65 16.94
C SER A 9 20.91 15.38 15.64
N ILE A 10 19.69 15.91 15.53
CA ILE A 10 18.91 15.92 14.30
C ILE A 10 18.24 17.28 14.16
N THR A 11 18.40 17.91 12.99
CA THR A 11 17.82 19.22 12.68
C THR A 11 16.83 19.07 11.52
N PRO A 12 15.52 19.16 11.79
CA PRO A 12 14.52 19.18 10.73
C PRO A 12 14.68 20.40 9.86
N SER A 13 14.45 20.24 8.55
CA SER A 13 14.38 21.39 7.65
C SER A 13 13.14 22.22 7.95
N SER A 14 13.29 23.53 7.97
CA SER A 14 12.17 24.47 8.14
C SER A 14 11.19 24.42 6.95
N ALA A 15 11.65 24.00 5.78
CA ALA A 15 10.83 23.80 4.59
C ALA A 15 10.22 22.39 4.58
N ILE A 16 9.13 22.20 5.33
CA ILE A 16 8.37 20.93 5.41
C ILE A 16 7.95 20.47 4.00
N LEU A 17 7.49 21.42 3.18
CA LEU A 17 7.14 21.25 1.77
C LEU A 17 7.91 22.27 0.93
N PRO A 18 9.14 21.97 0.50
CA PRO A 18 9.93 22.94 -0.24
C PRO A 18 9.31 23.19 -1.62
N ALA A 19 9.27 24.46 -2.04
CA ALA A 19 8.58 24.89 -3.27
C ALA A 19 9.00 24.07 -4.51
N TRP A 20 10.30 23.80 -4.67
CA TRP A 20 10.81 23.01 -5.79
C TRP A 20 10.17 21.63 -5.91
N SER A 21 9.82 20.99 -4.78
CA SER A 21 9.23 19.65 -4.78
C SER A 21 7.77 19.66 -5.25
N LEU A 22 7.04 20.69 -4.84
CA LEU A 22 5.65 20.92 -5.27
C LEU A 22 5.62 21.30 -6.75
N ASP A 23 6.51 22.18 -7.18
CA ASP A 23 6.65 22.62 -8.57
C ASP A 23 7.06 21.46 -9.48
N GLN A 24 7.96 20.59 -9.02
CA GLN A 24 8.36 19.39 -9.75
C GLN A 24 7.18 18.42 -9.90
N LEU A 25 6.44 18.15 -8.83
CA LEU A 25 5.28 17.26 -8.88
C LEU A 25 4.20 17.80 -9.82
N GLU A 26 3.91 19.10 -9.74
CA GLU A 26 2.94 19.76 -10.63
C GLU A 26 3.40 19.71 -12.09
N SER A 27 4.67 19.99 -12.36
CA SER A 27 5.24 19.90 -13.71
C SER A 27 5.14 18.49 -14.29
N LEU A 28 5.45 17.46 -13.48
CA LEU A 28 5.28 16.07 -13.88
C LEU A 28 3.81 15.73 -14.16
N ALA A 29 2.88 16.19 -13.32
CA ALA A 29 1.45 15.97 -13.52
C ALA A 29 0.94 16.63 -14.82
N LEU A 30 1.33 17.88 -15.08
CA LEU A 30 0.97 18.63 -16.29
C LEU A 30 1.58 18.05 -17.57
N ALA A 31 2.75 17.41 -17.48
CA ALA A 31 3.45 16.81 -18.62
C ALA A 31 2.92 15.41 -19.02
N GLN A 32 1.86 14.91 -18.36
CA GLN A 32 1.24 13.62 -18.73
C GLN A 32 0.65 13.67 -20.15
N PRO A 33 0.59 12.52 -20.88
CA PRO A 33 0.93 11.16 -20.43
C PRO A 33 2.43 10.83 -20.49
N HIS A 34 2.89 10.00 -19.56
CA HIS A 34 4.27 9.49 -19.53
C HIS A 34 4.36 8.04 -20.01
N ALA A 35 5.51 7.66 -20.59
CA ALA A 35 5.82 6.28 -20.98
C ALA A 35 4.71 5.59 -21.82
N SER A 36 4.16 6.32 -22.81
CA SER A 36 3.02 5.90 -23.63
C SER A 36 1.72 5.65 -22.83
N GLY A 37 1.52 6.39 -21.75
CA GLY A 37 0.34 6.28 -20.88
C GLY A 37 0.45 5.23 -19.76
N ARG A 38 1.59 4.54 -19.63
CA ARG A 38 1.80 3.54 -18.57
C ARG A 38 2.22 4.13 -17.23
N LEU A 39 2.69 5.37 -17.22
CA LEU A 39 3.09 6.07 -15.99
C LEU A 39 2.15 7.25 -15.76
N THR A 40 1.54 7.25 -14.58
CA THR A 40 0.69 8.32 -14.07
C THR A 40 1.30 8.94 -12.83
N ILE A 41 0.97 10.20 -12.57
CA ILE A 41 1.45 10.93 -11.40
C ILE A 41 0.35 10.99 -10.34
N GLY A 42 0.71 10.67 -9.10
CA GLY A 42 -0.17 10.77 -7.93
C GLY A 42 0.47 11.61 -6.82
N LEU A 43 -0.30 11.91 -5.78
CA LEU A 43 0.11 12.68 -4.62
C LEU A 43 -0.03 11.81 -3.35
N GLY A 44 1.09 11.53 -2.67
CA GLY A 44 1.05 11.05 -1.29
C GLY A 44 1.00 12.24 -0.33
N PHE A 45 0.00 12.29 0.56
CA PHE A 45 -0.17 13.42 1.48
C PHE A 45 -0.71 13.01 2.85
N ASP A 46 0.07 13.30 3.91
CA ASP A 46 -0.28 13.00 5.31
C ASP A 46 -0.13 14.21 6.25
N PHE A 47 0.20 15.38 5.71
CA PHE A 47 0.55 16.58 6.49
C PHE A 47 -0.70 17.37 6.95
N PHE A 48 -1.65 16.66 7.57
CA PHE A 48 -2.93 17.24 8.01
C PHE A 48 -2.84 18.17 9.23
N TYR A 49 -1.66 18.26 9.85
CA TYR A 49 -1.35 19.25 10.88
C TYR A 49 -1.05 20.65 10.31
N LEU A 50 -0.88 20.77 8.98
CA LEU A 50 -0.72 22.07 8.33
C LEU A 50 -2.02 22.89 8.40
N PRO A 51 -1.95 24.23 8.30
CA PRO A 51 -3.14 25.07 8.31
C PRO A 51 -4.17 24.63 7.26
N ARG A 52 -5.46 24.66 7.63
CA ARG A 52 -6.60 24.24 6.79
C ARG A 52 -6.49 24.70 5.33
N GLU A 53 -6.33 26.01 5.13
CA GLU A 53 -6.29 26.58 3.77
C GLU A 53 -5.12 26.05 2.96
N MET A 54 -3.96 25.81 3.58
CA MET A 54 -2.80 25.22 2.90
C MET A 54 -3.09 23.81 2.40
N VAL A 55 -3.77 22.98 3.20
CA VAL A 55 -4.16 21.63 2.80
C VAL A 55 -5.14 21.67 1.63
N ILE A 56 -6.18 22.52 1.73
CA ILE A 56 -7.18 22.69 0.68
C ILE A 56 -6.53 23.17 -0.62
N ASP A 57 -5.65 24.18 -0.55
CA ASP A 57 -4.95 24.75 -1.70
C ASP A 57 -4.02 23.73 -2.38
N LEU A 58 -3.34 22.88 -1.62
CA LEU A 58 -2.50 21.82 -2.18
C LEU A 58 -3.32 20.76 -2.92
N PHE A 59 -4.44 20.32 -2.34
CA PHE A 59 -5.35 19.39 -3.02
C PHE A 59 -5.90 20.02 -4.30
N ALA A 60 -6.36 21.27 -4.24
CA ALA A 60 -6.88 22.00 -5.40
C ALA A 60 -5.81 22.16 -6.49
N ARG A 61 -4.58 22.52 -6.11
CA ARG A 61 -3.43 22.65 -7.02
C ARG A 61 -3.18 21.35 -7.79
N PHE A 62 -3.02 20.23 -7.09
CA PHE A 62 -2.67 18.97 -7.73
C PHE A 62 -3.83 18.33 -8.51
N ARG A 63 -5.06 18.46 -8.02
CA ARG A 63 -6.25 18.07 -8.80
C ARG A 63 -6.34 18.86 -10.11
N LYS A 64 -6.09 20.18 -10.06
CA LYS A 64 -6.04 21.02 -11.26
C LYS A 64 -4.89 20.64 -12.21
N ALA A 65 -3.76 20.19 -11.66
CA ALA A 65 -2.63 19.70 -12.43
C ALA A 65 -2.85 18.31 -13.06
N GLY A 66 -3.93 17.62 -12.71
CA GLY A 66 -4.29 16.32 -13.29
C GLY A 66 -3.61 15.12 -12.64
N VAL A 67 -3.25 15.20 -11.35
CA VAL A 67 -2.85 13.99 -10.60
C VAL A 67 -3.99 12.97 -10.65
N GLN A 68 -3.64 11.71 -10.89
CA GLN A 68 -4.64 10.64 -11.06
C GLN A 68 -5.14 10.08 -9.73
N LEU A 69 -4.31 10.14 -8.71
CA LEU A 69 -4.56 9.54 -7.42
C LEU A 69 -3.97 10.38 -6.29
N ILE A 70 -4.70 10.49 -5.19
CA ILE A 70 -4.21 10.98 -3.92
C ILE A 70 -4.23 9.81 -2.94
N THR A 71 -3.16 9.63 -2.18
CA THR A 71 -3.07 8.57 -1.16
C THR A 71 -2.72 9.16 0.19
N SER A 72 -3.39 8.69 1.24
CA SER A 72 -3.13 9.11 2.62
C SER A 72 -3.17 7.92 3.58
N HIS A 73 -2.32 7.93 4.59
CA HIS A 73 -2.35 6.97 5.68
C HIS A 73 -3.40 7.40 6.70
N VAL A 74 -4.36 6.52 6.98
CA VAL A 74 -5.43 6.77 7.96
C VAL A 74 -5.53 5.58 8.88
N ALA A 75 -5.24 5.78 10.17
CA ALA A 75 -5.44 4.80 11.23
C ALA A 75 -5.70 5.52 12.55
N LYS A 76 -6.33 4.85 13.51
CA LYS A 76 -6.50 5.37 14.88
C LYS A 76 -5.77 4.52 15.90
N ASN A 77 -4.70 5.04 16.48
CA ASN A 77 -3.94 4.41 17.56
C ASN A 77 -3.07 5.42 18.33
N ALA A 78 -2.18 4.94 19.20
CA ALA A 78 -1.33 5.80 20.02
C ALA A 78 -0.27 6.61 19.23
N VAL A 79 0.06 6.18 18.01
CA VAL A 79 1.09 6.80 17.15
C VAL A 79 0.47 7.70 16.09
N PHE A 80 -0.62 7.26 15.44
CA PHE A 80 -1.35 8.02 14.42
C PHE A 80 -2.34 9.03 15.01
N GLY A 81 -2.56 8.98 16.33
CA GLY A 81 -3.56 9.78 17.03
C GLY A 81 -4.93 9.09 17.08
N THR A 82 -5.81 9.67 17.89
CA THR A 82 -7.18 9.16 18.11
C THR A 82 -8.25 10.04 17.46
N GLY A 83 -7.87 11.19 16.93
CA GLY A 83 -8.74 12.07 16.15
C GLY A 83 -9.15 11.43 14.83
N SER A 84 -10.28 11.88 14.27
CA SER A 84 -10.75 11.41 12.97
C SER A 84 -10.14 12.20 11.83
N THR A 85 -9.18 11.61 11.11
CA THR A 85 -8.72 12.14 9.82
C THR A 85 -9.85 12.15 8.79
N VAL A 86 -10.81 11.22 8.90
CA VAL A 86 -11.98 11.15 8.01
C VAL A 86 -12.88 12.38 8.17
N GLU A 87 -13.26 12.73 9.41
CA GLU A 87 -14.06 13.92 9.69
C GLU A 87 -13.32 15.20 9.29
N LEU A 88 -11.99 15.25 9.48
CA LEU A 88 -11.17 16.37 9.06
C LEU A 88 -11.25 16.57 7.54
N LEU A 89 -11.00 15.51 6.76
CA LEU A 89 -11.06 15.54 5.30
C LEU A 89 -12.47 15.87 4.79
N ASP A 90 -13.51 15.35 5.44
CA ASP A 90 -14.91 15.67 5.13
C ASP A 90 -15.22 17.16 5.39
N SER A 91 -14.78 17.70 6.53
CA SER A 91 -14.95 19.12 6.86
C SER A 91 -14.20 20.07 5.91
N TYR A 92 -13.16 19.57 5.24
CA TYR A 92 -12.41 20.31 4.23
C TYR A 92 -13.00 20.11 2.82
N GLY A 93 -13.97 19.20 2.64
CA GLY A 93 -14.54 18.84 1.34
C GLY A 93 -13.54 18.12 0.43
N LEU A 94 -12.59 17.36 1.01
CA LEU A 94 -11.50 16.73 0.28
C LEU A 94 -11.73 15.26 -0.07
N LEU A 95 -12.75 14.62 0.52
CA LEU A 95 -13.10 13.25 0.19
C LEU A 95 -13.65 13.14 -1.24
N GLY A 96 -13.23 12.09 -1.96
CA GLY A 96 -13.64 11.86 -3.34
C GLY A 96 -13.09 10.55 -3.90
N PRO A 97 -13.54 10.14 -5.10
CA PRO A 97 -13.11 8.90 -5.74
C PRO A 97 -11.66 8.90 -6.22
N ASP A 98 -10.98 10.05 -6.18
CA ASP A 98 -9.56 10.21 -6.45
C ASP A 98 -8.68 9.94 -5.22
N LEU A 99 -9.27 9.65 -4.06
CA LEU A 99 -8.56 9.36 -2.81
C LEU A 99 -8.56 7.85 -2.52
N VAL A 100 -7.38 7.34 -2.17
CA VAL A 100 -7.19 6.03 -1.54
C VAL A 100 -6.63 6.23 -0.15
N VAL A 101 -7.31 5.70 0.86
CA VAL A 101 -6.80 5.69 2.23
C VAL A 101 -6.13 4.34 2.52
N SER A 102 -4.87 4.39 2.92
CA SER A 102 -4.15 3.21 3.41
C SER A 102 -4.58 2.87 4.83
N HIS A 103 -4.71 1.58 5.09
CA HIS A 103 -5.13 0.98 6.36
C HIS A 103 -6.61 1.16 6.70
N ALA A 104 -7.02 2.39 7.04
CA ALA A 104 -8.32 2.73 7.61
C ALA A 104 -8.72 1.86 8.81
N THR A 105 -7.72 1.41 9.59
CA THR A 105 -7.92 0.56 10.76
C THR A 105 -8.44 1.37 11.94
N ASN A 106 -9.23 0.71 12.80
CA ASN A 106 -9.80 1.27 14.03
C ASN A 106 -10.72 2.48 13.83
N LEU A 107 -11.22 2.68 12.61
CA LEU A 107 -12.28 3.65 12.33
C LEU A 107 -13.65 3.14 12.82
N THR A 108 -14.52 4.08 13.17
CA THR A 108 -15.92 3.79 13.51
C THR A 108 -16.73 3.41 12.27
N ALA A 109 -17.89 2.78 12.47
CA ALA A 109 -18.78 2.44 11.37
C ALA A 109 -19.29 3.70 10.64
N GLU A 110 -19.48 4.80 11.36
CA GLU A 110 -19.88 6.10 10.83
C GLU A 110 -18.80 6.67 9.90
N GLU A 111 -17.53 6.60 10.28
CA GLU A 111 -16.41 7.05 9.44
C GLU A 111 -16.26 6.21 8.17
N LEU A 112 -16.34 4.88 8.29
CA LEU A 112 -16.30 3.99 7.12
C LEU A 112 -17.47 4.28 6.16
N LYS A 113 -18.66 4.58 6.71
CA LYS A 113 -19.83 4.97 5.92
C LYS A 113 -19.61 6.30 5.20
N VAL A 114 -18.95 7.28 5.82
CA VAL A 114 -18.59 8.55 5.18
C VAL A 114 -17.64 8.30 4.00
N LEU A 115 -16.58 7.51 4.19
CA LEU A 115 -15.65 7.15 3.11
C LEU A 115 -16.36 6.44 1.95
N HIS A 116 -17.18 5.44 2.25
CA HIS A 116 -17.96 4.72 1.25
C HIS A 116 -18.90 5.66 0.48
N LYS A 117 -19.61 6.57 1.16
CA LYS A 117 -20.51 7.53 0.50
C LYS A 117 -19.77 8.50 -0.43
N ALA A 118 -18.55 8.87 -0.07
CA ALA A 118 -17.69 9.74 -0.88
C ALA A 118 -17.00 9.01 -2.05
N GLY A 119 -17.15 7.68 -2.14
CA GLY A 119 -16.49 6.87 -3.18
C GLY A 119 -15.00 6.66 -2.93
N VAL A 120 -14.52 6.90 -1.71
CA VAL A 120 -13.11 6.73 -1.33
C VAL A 120 -12.79 5.24 -1.25
N TYR A 121 -11.66 4.84 -1.82
CA TYR A 121 -11.15 3.48 -1.71
C TYR A 121 -10.28 3.30 -0.48
N ILE A 122 -10.33 2.10 0.11
CA ILE A 122 -9.50 1.70 1.24
C ILE A 122 -8.54 0.62 0.77
N SER A 123 -7.24 0.86 0.92
CA SER A 123 -6.20 -0.14 0.67
C SER A 123 -5.67 -0.69 1.99
N SER A 124 -6.15 -1.87 2.39
CA SER A 124 -5.57 -2.54 3.56
C SER A 124 -4.23 -3.19 3.21
N THR A 125 -3.34 -3.24 4.20
CA THR A 125 -1.97 -3.78 4.08
C THR A 125 -1.71 -4.78 5.21
N PRO A 126 -2.34 -5.97 5.15
CA PRO A 126 -2.48 -6.86 6.30
C PRO A 126 -1.19 -7.20 7.05
N SER A 127 -0.10 -7.47 6.34
CA SER A 127 1.19 -7.79 6.98
C SER A 127 1.76 -6.60 7.74
N SER A 128 1.69 -5.38 7.19
CA SER A 128 2.10 -4.17 7.91
C SER A 128 1.19 -3.91 9.09
N GLU A 129 -0.12 -4.03 8.90
CA GLU A 129 -1.13 -3.76 9.93
C GLU A 129 -0.96 -4.64 11.17
N ALA A 130 -0.67 -5.93 10.95
CA ALA A 130 -0.37 -6.89 12.01
C ALA A 130 0.99 -6.63 12.68
N GLN A 131 2.04 -6.34 11.91
CA GLN A 131 3.40 -6.17 12.46
C GLN A 131 3.59 -4.85 13.21
N THR A 132 2.83 -3.81 12.87
CA THR A 132 3.04 -2.44 13.39
C THR A 132 1.89 -1.95 14.27
N ALA A 133 1.05 -2.87 14.77
CA ALA A 133 -0.06 -2.57 15.66
C ALA A 133 -1.03 -1.51 15.10
N LEU A 134 -1.27 -1.51 13.78
CA LEU A 134 -2.25 -0.60 13.17
C LEU A 134 -3.69 -1.06 13.42
N GLY A 135 -3.93 -2.37 13.50
CA GLY A 135 -5.25 -2.95 13.81
C GLY A 135 -5.66 -4.05 12.84
N TRP A 136 -6.96 -4.31 12.76
CA TRP A 136 -7.51 -5.34 11.88
C TRP A 136 -7.73 -4.79 10.46
N PRO A 137 -7.30 -5.51 9.40
CA PRO A 137 -7.56 -5.13 8.02
C PRO A 137 -9.06 -5.04 7.74
N VAL A 138 -9.48 -3.99 7.02
CA VAL A 138 -10.91 -3.70 6.77
C VAL A 138 -11.34 -3.92 5.33
N ALA A 139 -10.42 -4.18 4.40
CA ALA A 139 -10.72 -4.27 2.96
C ALA A 139 -11.73 -5.37 2.56
N LEU A 140 -11.91 -6.42 3.38
CA LEU A 140 -12.90 -7.50 3.15
C LEU A 140 -14.30 -7.18 3.70
N ARG A 141 -14.51 -6.00 4.29
CA ARG A 141 -15.85 -5.63 4.75
C ARG A 141 -16.74 -5.27 3.56
N SER A 142 -18.02 -5.60 3.66
CA SER A 142 -19.00 -5.31 2.59
C SER A 142 -19.39 -3.84 2.49
N ASP A 143 -19.09 -3.03 3.51
CA ASP A 143 -19.46 -1.61 3.62
C ASP A 143 -18.34 -0.65 3.23
N VAL A 144 -17.28 -1.16 2.58
CA VAL A 144 -16.14 -0.35 2.09
C VAL A 144 -15.83 -0.62 0.62
N HIS A 145 -15.18 0.34 -0.04
CA HIS A 145 -14.57 0.12 -1.35
C HIS A 145 -13.14 -0.40 -1.17
N GLY A 146 -13.00 -1.71 -0.99
CA GLY A 146 -11.72 -2.34 -0.65
C GLY A 146 -10.76 -2.57 -1.82
N SER A 147 -9.47 -2.45 -1.52
CA SER A 147 -8.33 -2.96 -2.26
C SER A 147 -7.25 -3.44 -1.29
N LEU A 148 -6.16 -3.98 -1.83
CA LEU A 148 -5.00 -4.42 -1.04
C LEU A 148 -3.73 -3.72 -1.52
N GLY A 149 -2.81 -3.51 -0.59
CA GLY A 149 -1.45 -3.06 -0.85
C GLY A 149 -0.45 -3.87 -0.03
N VAL A 150 0.81 -3.84 -0.44
CA VAL A 150 1.90 -4.47 0.31
C VAL A 150 2.50 -3.53 1.35
N ASP A 151 2.35 -2.21 1.15
CA ASP A 151 3.03 -1.17 1.93
C ASP A 151 4.57 -1.28 1.79
N SER A 152 5.31 -1.23 2.90
CA SER A 152 6.77 -1.17 2.89
C SER A 152 7.43 -2.54 2.86
N HIS A 153 8.28 -2.75 1.86
CA HIS A 153 9.12 -3.95 1.73
C HIS A 153 10.22 -4.07 2.81
N GLY A 154 10.31 -3.10 3.73
CA GLY A 154 11.13 -3.22 4.94
C GLY A 154 10.48 -4.05 6.05
N PHE A 155 9.14 -4.21 6.02
CA PHE A 155 8.39 -4.98 7.01
C PHE A 155 7.92 -6.33 6.46
N SER A 156 7.57 -6.41 5.18
CA SER A 156 7.02 -7.63 4.56
C SER A 156 7.60 -7.89 3.17
N GLY A 157 7.43 -9.12 2.68
CA GLY A 157 7.82 -9.47 1.31
C GLY A 157 6.91 -8.83 0.27
N ALA A 158 7.43 -8.58 -0.94
CA ALA A 158 6.70 -7.97 -2.05
C ALA A 158 5.69 -8.91 -2.73
N SER A 159 4.61 -9.30 -2.05
CA SER A 159 3.63 -10.28 -2.57
C SER A 159 2.18 -9.89 -2.27
N ILE A 160 1.48 -9.39 -3.29
CA ILE A 160 0.05 -9.04 -3.17
C ILE A 160 -0.86 -10.26 -2.93
N ILE A 161 -0.46 -11.45 -3.41
CA ILE A 161 -1.19 -12.70 -3.17
C ILE A 161 -1.08 -13.10 -1.70
N SER A 162 0.10 -12.91 -1.09
CA SER A 162 0.30 -13.14 0.34
C SER A 162 -0.53 -12.15 1.17
N GLU A 163 -0.59 -10.88 0.77
CA GLU A 163 -1.48 -9.90 1.43
C GLU A 163 -2.96 -10.27 1.32
N ALA A 164 -3.42 -10.75 0.17
CA ALA A 164 -4.80 -11.20 0.02
C ALA A 164 -5.12 -12.43 0.87
N TRP A 165 -4.19 -13.38 0.99
CA TRP A 165 -4.34 -14.50 1.90
C TRP A 165 -4.35 -14.04 3.37
N ASN A 166 -3.45 -13.13 3.73
CA ASN A 166 -3.37 -12.58 5.08
C ASN A 166 -4.62 -11.77 5.45
N ALA A 167 -5.19 -10.99 4.54
CA ALA A 167 -6.47 -10.31 4.74
C ALA A 167 -7.59 -11.32 5.07
N LEU A 168 -7.67 -12.41 4.30
CA LEU A 168 -8.67 -13.46 4.52
C LEU A 168 -8.50 -14.15 5.87
N LEU A 169 -7.27 -14.50 6.24
CA LEU A 169 -6.98 -15.10 7.54
C LEU A 169 -7.25 -14.12 8.69
N ALA A 170 -6.90 -12.84 8.55
CA ALA A 170 -7.17 -11.82 9.56
C ALA A 170 -8.68 -11.63 9.78
N ALA A 171 -9.48 -11.51 8.71
CA ALA A 171 -10.93 -11.40 8.82
C ALA A 171 -11.58 -12.63 9.48
N ARG A 172 -11.08 -13.84 9.16
CA ARG A 172 -11.49 -15.09 9.82
C ARG A 172 -11.09 -15.09 11.29
N HIS A 173 -9.86 -14.73 11.59
CA HIS A 173 -9.36 -14.73 12.95
C HIS A 173 -10.13 -13.75 13.82
N GLU A 174 -10.35 -12.52 13.35
CA GLU A 174 -11.14 -11.51 14.04
C GLU A 174 -12.56 -12.02 14.35
N THR A 175 -13.23 -12.62 13.35
CA THR A 175 -14.57 -13.18 13.52
C THR A 175 -14.59 -14.35 14.50
N ASN A 176 -13.66 -15.29 14.34
CA ASN A 176 -13.58 -16.49 15.15
C ASN A 176 -13.28 -16.16 16.62
N SER A 177 -12.36 -15.23 16.88
CA SER A 177 -12.03 -14.80 18.25
C SER A 177 -13.26 -14.25 18.98
N LYS A 178 -14.07 -13.42 18.32
CA LYS A 178 -15.32 -12.88 18.90
C LYS A 178 -16.38 -13.95 19.19
N LEU A 179 -16.42 -15.04 18.40
CA LEU A 179 -17.31 -16.18 18.64
C LEU A 179 -16.79 -17.05 19.79
N LEU A 180 -15.49 -17.34 19.80
CA LEU A 180 -14.86 -18.16 20.83
C LEU A 180 -14.97 -17.51 22.23
N GLU A 181 -14.87 -16.18 22.32
CA GLU A 181 -15.13 -15.43 23.56
C GLU A 181 -16.53 -15.66 24.14
N LYS A 182 -17.50 -16.03 23.30
CA LYS A 182 -18.88 -16.37 23.69
C LYS A 182 -19.11 -17.87 23.87
N GLY A 183 -18.09 -18.71 23.65
CA GLY A 183 -18.23 -20.16 23.61
C GLY A 183 -18.91 -20.68 22.34
N GLU A 184 -18.92 -19.90 21.26
CA GLU A 184 -19.55 -20.24 19.98
C GLU A 184 -18.51 -20.69 18.93
N PHE A 185 -18.96 -21.33 17.86
CA PHE A 185 -18.12 -21.76 16.73
C PHE A 185 -18.79 -21.42 15.39
N PRO A 186 -18.04 -20.92 14.38
CA PRO A 186 -18.63 -20.55 13.09
C PRO A 186 -19.09 -21.79 12.30
N GLU A 187 -20.31 -21.77 11.77
CA GLU A 187 -20.80 -22.80 10.83
C GLU A 187 -19.98 -22.81 9.52
N LYS A 188 -19.48 -21.64 9.12
CA LYS A 188 -18.73 -21.42 7.86
C LYS A 188 -17.62 -20.40 8.09
N PRO A 189 -16.46 -20.51 7.41
CA PRO A 189 -15.41 -19.50 7.50
C PRO A 189 -15.90 -18.12 7.02
N ALA A 190 -15.50 -17.06 7.73
CA ALA A 190 -15.73 -15.69 7.27
C ALA A 190 -14.91 -15.38 5.99
N GLY A 191 -15.48 -14.57 5.11
CA GLY A 191 -14.85 -14.13 3.86
C GLY A 191 -14.66 -15.23 2.81
N GLY A 192 -14.60 -14.81 1.54
CA GLY A 192 -14.37 -15.70 0.41
C GLY A 192 -12.97 -15.60 -0.18
N THR A 193 -12.38 -16.73 -0.57
CA THR A 193 -11.11 -16.75 -1.33
C THR A 193 -11.22 -15.92 -2.62
N ARG A 194 -12.35 -16.02 -3.34
CA ARG A 194 -12.60 -15.23 -4.55
C ARG A 194 -12.72 -13.73 -4.27
N GLU A 195 -13.26 -13.36 -3.12
CA GLU A 195 -13.37 -11.98 -2.70
C GLU A 195 -11.98 -11.38 -2.43
N ALA A 196 -11.16 -12.08 -1.65
CA ALA A 196 -9.77 -11.69 -1.40
C ALA A 196 -8.94 -11.62 -2.70
N PHE A 197 -9.08 -12.59 -3.60
CA PHE A 197 -8.44 -12.56 -4.92
C PHE A 197 -8.88 -11.35 -5.76
N ASN A 198 -10.18 -11.01 -5.72
CA ASN A 198 -10.69 -9.84 -6.42
C ASN A 198 -10.15 -8.53 -5.83
N LEU A 199 -9.93 -8.42 -4.52
CA LEU A 199 -9.32 -7.23 -3.91
C LEU A 199 -7.89 -7.01 -4.43
N ALA A 200 -7.11 -8.07 -4.63
CA ALA A 200 -5.76 -8.03 -5.19
C ALA A 200 -5.69 -7.77 -6.70
N THR A 201 -6.84 -7.76 -7.41
CA THR A 201 -6.89 -7.58 -8.86
C THR A 201 -7.86 -6.46 -9.24
N VAL A 202 -9.16 -6.78 -9.36
CA VAL A 202 -10.22 -5.84 -9.73
C VAL A 202 -10.36 -4.70 -8.71
N GLY A 203 -10.22 -4.99 -7.42
CA GLY A 203 -10.26 -4.00 -6.33
C GLY A 203 -9.13 -3.00 -6.46
N GLY A 204 -7.88 -3.48 -6.56
CA GLY A 204 -6.72 -2.64 -6.83
C GLY A 204 -6.86 -1.78 -8.09
N ALA A 205 -7.29 -2.37 -9.21
CA ALA A 205 -7.51 -1.66 -10.47
C ALA A 205 -8.53 -0.51 -10.32
N ARG A 206 -9.62 -0.74 -9.58
CA ARG A 206 -10.63 0.28 -9.31
C ARG A 206 -10.13 1.37 -8.37
N ALA A 207 -9.38 0.99 -7.32
CA ALA A 207 -8.82 1.92 -6.36
C ALA A 207 -7.86 2.93 -7.01
N VAL A 208 -7.09 2.50 -8.00
CA VAL A 208 -6.18 3.38 -8.75
C VAL A 208 -6.82 4.04 -9.98
N GLY A 209 -8.15 3.98 -10.12
CA GLY A 209 -8.87 4.64 -11.23
C GLY A 209 -8.73 3.96 -12.60
N MET A 210 -8.27 2.70 -12.66
CA MET A 210 -8.00 1.95 -13.89
C MET A 210 -8.91 0.71 -14.07
N GLY A 211 -10.06 0.66 -13.39
CA GLY A 211 -10.95 -0.51 -13.38
C GLY A 211 -11.58 -0.89 -14.74
N ASP A 212 -11.51 0.01 -15.72
CA ASP A 212 -11.92 -0.13 -17.11
C ASP A 212 -10.74 -0.47 -18.06
N LYS A 213 -9.51 -0.54 -17.54
CA LYS A 213 -8.28 -0.83 -18.31
C LYS A 213 -7.54 -2.07 -17.85
N ILE A 214 -7.50 -2.36 -16.55
CA ILE A 214 -6.72 -3.47 -15.98
C ILE A 214 -7.52 -4.28 -14.94
N GLY A 215 -6.91 -5.32 -14.38
CA GLY A 215 -7.49 -6.15 -13.32
C GLY A 215 -8.51 -7.18 -13.80
N ARG A 216 -8.76 -7.27 -15.12
CA ARG A 216 -9.64 -8.27 -15.75
C ARG A 216 -9.06 -8.74 -17.08
N ILE A 217 -9.25 -10.02 -17.38
CA ILE A 217 -9.00 -10.57 -18.71
C ILE A 217 -10.27 -10.39 -19.52
N ARG A 218 -10.32 -9.33 -20.32
CA ARG A 218 -11.46 -8.97 -21.17
C ARG A 218 -11.00 -8.18 -22.38
N GLU A 219 -11.68 -8.33 -23.51
CA GLU A 219 -11.45 -7.49 -24.69
C GLU A 219 -11.54 -5.99 -24.32
N GLY A 220 -10.60 -5.19 -24.82
CA GLY A 220 -10.47 -3.76 -24.53
C GLY A 220 -9.64 -3.42 -23.28
N TYR A 221 -9.22 -4.41 -22.49
CA TYR A 221 -8.29 -4.24 -21.36
C TYR A 221 -6.84 -4.42 -21.82
N LEU A 222 -5.89 -3.86 -21.08
CA LEU A 222 -4.46 -4.09 -21.30
C LEU A 222 -4.13 -5.57 -21.07
N ALA A 223 -3.16 -6.09 -21.82
CA ALA A 223 -2.69 -7.47 -21.68
C ALA A 223 -1.74 -7.61 -20.48
N ASP A 224 -2.26 -7.38 -19.29
CA ASP A 224 -1.60 -7.56 -17.99
C ASP A 224 -1.94 -8.94 -17.43
N LEU A 225 -1.02 -9.90 -17.60
CA LEU A 225 -1.28 -11.31 -17.34
C LEU A 225 -0.17 -11.92 -16.49
N VAL A 226 -0.57 -12.79 -15.56
CA VAL A 226 0.32 -13.63 -14.77
C VAL A 226 -0.04 -15.09 -15.04
N VAL A 227 0.93 -15.88 -15.50
CA VAL A 227 0.79 -17.31 -15.75
C VAL A 227 1.52 -18.05 -14.65
N ILE A 228 0.85 -19.01 -14.02
CA ILE A 228 1.32 -19.76 -12.86
C ILE A 228 1.41 -21.25 -13.22
N ASP A 229 2.51 -21.92 -12.88
CA ASP A 229 2.63 -23.38 -13.01
C ASP A 229 1.83 -24.08 -11.91
N ALA A 230 0.58 -24.37 -12.22
CA ALA A 230 -0.36 -25.00 -11.30
C ALA A 230 -0.06 -26.49 -10.98
N ARG A 231 1.04 -27.05 -11.54
CA ARG A 231 1.48 -28.44 -11.31
C ARG A 231 2.53 -28.54 -10.20
N SER A 232 2.93 -27.42 -9.58
CA SER A 232 3.86 -27.47 -8.46
C SER A 232 3.30 -28.33 -7.32
N PRO A 233 4.14 -29.04 -6.55
CA PRO A 233 3.65 -29.93 -5.49
C PRO A 233 2.74 -29.25 -4.46
N GLY A 234 2.91 -27.95 -4.23
CA GLY A 234 2.07 -27.16 -3.33
C GLY A 234 0.63 -26.96 -3.87
N MET A 235 0.46 -26.85 -5.18
CA MET A 235 -0.85 -26.59 -5.81
C MET A 235 -1.50 -27.81 -6.46
N ALA A 236 -0.73 -28.85 -6.80
CA ALA A 236 -1.21 -29.98 -7.60
C ALA A 236 -2.46 -30.68 -7.02
N GLY A 237 -2.63 -30.68 -5.69
CA GLY A 237 -3.79 -31.27 -5.02
C GLY A 237 -5.07 -30.42 -5.09
N VAL A 238 -4.99 -29.14 -5.46
CA VAL A 238 -6.11 -28.20 -5.41
C VAL A 238 -6.37 -27.50 -6.74
N SER A 239 -5.36 -27.37 -7.60
CA SER A 239 -5.45 -26.59 -8.85
C SER A 239 -6.49 -27.09 -9.85
N GLY A 240 -6.72 -28.41 -9.89
CA GLY A 240 -7.78 -29.01 -10.73
C GLY A 240 -9.20 -28.88 -10.17
N TRP A 241 -9.34 -28.50 -8.90
CA TRP A 241 -10.63 -28.38 -8.21
C TRP A 241 -11.05 -26.92 -8.02
N ASP A 242 -10.18 -26.08 -7.45
CA ASP A 242 -10.40 -24.64 -7.30
C ASP A 242 -9.09 -23.87 -7.58
N PRO A 243 -8.94 -23.31 -8.79
CA PRO A 243 -7.72 -22.59 -9.17
C PRO A 243 -7.55 -21.28 -8.41
N VAL A 244 -8.62 -20.66 -7.89
CA VAL A 244 -8.52 -19.42 -7.12
C VAL A 244 -7.97 -19.71 -5.74
N ILE A 245 -8.44 -20.79 -5.10
CA ILE A 245 -7.86 -21.27 -3.84
C ILE A 245 -6.42 -21.73 -4.05
N ALA A 246 -6.12 -22.45 -5.13
CA ALA A 246 -4.76 -22.88 -5.45
C ALA A 246 -3.80 -21.68 -5.53
N VAL A 247 -4.15 -20.65 -6.32
CA VAL A 247 -3.33 -19.45 -6.45
C VAL A 247 -3.23 -18.71 -5.13
N LEU A 248 -4.36 -18.45 -4.45
CA LEU A 248 -4.34 -17.59 -3.27
C LEU A 248 -3.69 -18.25 -2.04
N GLY A 249 -4.00 -19.52 -1.78
CA GLY A 249 -3.61 -20.22 -0.56
C GLY A 249 -2.38 -21.11 -0.67
N TYR A 250 -1.96 -21.47 -1.90
CA TYR A 250 -0.93 -22.51 -2.10
C TYR A 250 0.18 -22.12 -3.09
N SER A 251 0.06 -21.01 -3.81
CA SER A 251 1.12 -20.54 -4.70
C SER A 251 2.19 -19.71 -3.97
N HIS A 252 3.35 -19.60 -4.59
CA HIS A 252 4.37 -18.62 -4.24
C HIS A 252 5.00 -17.99 -5.48
N ALA A 253 5.82 -16.95 -5.31
CA ALA A 253 6.43 -16.20 -6.43
C ALA A 253 7.28 -17.06 -7.39
N GLY A 254 7.77 -18.22 -6.91
CA GLY A 254 8.52 -19.18 -7.72
C GLY A 254 7.64 -19.97 -8.68
N ASP A 255 6.35 -20.13 -8.41
CA ASP A 255 5.40 -20.79 -9.31
C ASP A 255 4.99 -19.91 -10.49
N VAL A 256 5.24 -18.59 -10.41
CA VAL A 256 4.92 -17.67 -11.52
C VAL A 256 5.86 -17.99 -12.69
N ASP A 257 5.33 -18.53 -13.78
CA ASP A 257 6.12 -18.85 -14.96
C ASP A 257 6.37 -17.62 -15.83
N THR A 258 5.29 -16.92 -16.19
CA THR A 258 5.29 -15.83 -17.16
C THR A 258 4.54 -14.63 -16.62
N VAL A 259 5.09 -13.43 -16.84
CA VAL A 259 4.45 -12.14 -16.54
C VAL A 259 4.45 -11.31 -17.81
N ILE A 260 3.29 -10.78 -18.17
CA ILE A 260 3.05 -9.93 -19.33
C ILE A 260 2.49 -8.61 -18.80
N VAL A 261 3.07 -7.50 -19.22
CA VAL A 261 2.64 -6.14 -18.86
C VAL A 261 2.42 -5.36 -20.15
N ASP A 262 1.18 -4.95 -20.40
CA ASP A 262 0.76 -4.29 -21.62
C ASP A 262 1.24 -5.03 -22.88
N GLY A 263 1.05 -6.35 -22.88
CA GLY A 263 1.47 -7.24 -23.99
C GLY A 263 2.98 -7.54 -24.05
N ILE A 264 3.81 -6.90 -23.21
CA ILE A 264 5.25 -7.11 -23.18
C ILE A 264 5.61 -8.15 -22.12
N VAL A 265 6.27 -9.22 -22.53
CA VAL A 265 6.74 -10.26 -21.61
C VAL A 265 7.88 -9.75 -20.75
N ARG A 266 7.74 -9.83 -19.42
CA ARG A 266 8.72 -9.41 -18.40
C ARG A 266 9.30 -10.55 -17.59
N LYS A 267 8.63 -11.69 -17.55
CA LYS A 267 9.10 -12.95 -16.96
C LYS A 267 8.71 -14.09 -17.90
N ARG A 268 9.55 -15.10 -18.07
CA ARG A 268 9.25 -16.32 -18.84
C ARG A 268 10.07 -17.49 -18.31
N GLY A 269 9.46 -18.68 -18.19
CA GLY A 269 10.18 -19.86 -17.71
C GLY A 269 10.69 -19.71 -16.28
N GLY A 270 9.96 -18.98 -15.43
CA GLY A 270 10.36 -18.68 -14.07
C GLY A 270 11.47 -17.62 -13.94
N LYS A 271 12.01 -17.10 -15.05
CA LYS A 271 13.11 -16.13 -15.04
C LYS A 271 12.65 -14.76 -15.49
N LEU A 272 13.05 -13.73 -14.75
CA LEU A 272 12.80 -12.35 -15.13
C LEU A 272 13.68 -11.98 -16.34
N LEU A 273 13.11 -11.22 -17.27
CA LEU A 273 13.79 -10.81 -18.49
C LEU A 273 14.49 -9.46 -18.29
N PRO A 274 15.60 -9.19 -19.00
CA PRO A 274 16.29 -7.91 -18.96
C PRO A 274 15.39 -6.76 -19.41
N VAL A 275 15.73 -5.57 -18.92
CA VAL A 275 15.06 -4.32 -19.31
C VAL A 275 16.06 -3.38 -19.96
N GLU A 276 15.69 -2.81 -21.10
CA GLU A 276 16.44 -1.73 -21.73
C GLU A 276 15.97 -0.39 -21.15
N LEU A 277 16.92 0.38 -20.61
CA LEU A 277 16.69 1.71 -20.04
C LEU A 277 16.84 2.79 -21.13
N ALA A 278 16.32 3.98 -20.82
CA ALA A 278 16.60 5.16 -21.64
C ALA A 278 18.12 5.40 -21.71
N GLY A 279 18.66 5.51 -22.92
CA GLY A 279 20.11 5.59 -23.16
C GLY A 279 20.78 4.29 -23.60
N GLY A 280 20.03 3.18 -23.73
CA GLY A 280 20.51 1.92 -24.31
C GLY A 280 21.23 1.00 -23.31
N GLU A 281 21.27 1.36 -22.04
CA GLU A 281 21.73 0.46 -20.98
C GLU A 281 20.76 -0.72 -20.84
N ARG A 282 21.31 -1.94 -20.83
CA ARG A 282 20.54 -3.15 -20.55
C ARG A 282 20.78 -3.60 -19.12
N LEU A 283 19.70 -3.69 -18.35
CA LEU A 283 19.71 -4.08 -16.95
C LEU A 283 19.24 -5.54 -16.80
N GLU A 284 20.12 -6.38 -16.28
CA GLU A 284 19.84 -7.76 -15.87
C GLU A 284 19.60 -7.82 -14.35
N TRP A 285 18.90 -8.86 -13.89
CA TRP A 285 18.45 -8.95 -12.49
C TRP A 285 19.55 -9.19 -11.47
N ASP A 286 20.62 -9.90 -11.86
CA ASP A 286 21.81 -10.03 -11.03
C ASP A 286 22.47 -8.66 -10.81
N GLY A 287 22.49 -7.81 -11.85
CA GLY A 287 22.96 -6.42 -11.74
C GLY A 287 22.07 -5.55 -10.85
N VAL A 288 20.75 -5.82 -10.79
CA VAL A 288 19.86 -5.18 -9.81
C VAL A 288 20.21 -5.62 -8.39
N ALA A 289 20.42 -6.92 -8.17
CA ALA A 289 20.78 -7.46 -6.86
C ALA A 289 22.10 -6.85 -6.34
N GLU A 290 23.12 -6.75 -7.20
CA GLU A 290 24.39 -6.09 -6.86
C GLU A 290 24.21 -4.61 -6.47
N ARG A 291 23.32 -3.88 -7.17
CA ARG A 291 23.01 -2.47 -6.84
C ARG A 291 22.30 -2.34 -5.49
N VAL A 292 21.34 -3.23 -5.21
CA VAL A 292 20.64 -3.27 -3.92
C VAL A 292 21.62 -3.58 -2.78
N GLU A 293 22.51 -4.55 -2.97
CA GLU A 293 23.54 -4.87 -1.97
C GLU A 293 24.48 -3.69 -1.72
N ARG A 294 24.96 -3.03 -2.78
CA ARG A 294 25.78 -1.82 -2.67
C ARG A 294 25.06 -0.73 -1.90
N SER A 295 23.80 -0.46 -2.25
CA SER A 295 22.97 0.53 -1.57
C SER A 295 22.81 0.19 -0.08
N ARG A 296 22.56 -1.07 0.27
CA ARG A 296 22.49 -1.53 1.67
C ARG A 296 23.78 -1.22 2.43
N VAL A 297 24.95 -1.52 1.85
CA VAL A 297 26.25 -1.24 2.49
C VAL A 297 26.47 0.26 2.68
N GLU A 298 26.12 1.08 1.70
CA GLU A 298 26.22 2.55 1.81
C GLU A 298 25.27 3.12 2.87
N VAL A 299 24.03 2.63 2.93
CA VAL A 299 23.06 3.03 3.95
C VAL A 299 23.55 2.61 5.34
N GLN A 300 24.09 1.40 5.49
CA GLN A 300 24.63 0.93 6.77
C GLN A 300 25.76 1.83 7.29
N LYS A 301 26.68 2.26 6.40
CA LYS A 301 27.74 3.21 6.75
C LYS A 301 27.20 4.57 7.19
N ARG A 302 26.11 5.05 6.56
CA ARG A 302 25.46 6.30 6.99
C ARG A 302 24.78 6.14 8.35
N ILE A 303 24.19 4.97 8.61
CA ILE A 303 23.55 4.65 9.89
C ILE A 303 24.54 4.73 11.05
N GLU A 304 25.79 4.30 10.85
CA GLU A 304 26.85 4.38 11.87
C GLU A 304 27.11 5.83 12.36
N GLY A 305 26.84 6.83 11.51
CA GLY A 305 27.08 8.24 11.81
C GLY A 305 25.88 9.00 12.38
N VAL A 306 24.77 8.33 12.70
CA VAL A 306 23.52 8.98 13.10
C VAL A 306 22.88 8.41 14.37
N SER A 307 22.16 9.25 15.10
CA SER A 307 21.45 8.85 16.33
C SER A 307 20.01 8.44 16.08
N PHE A 308 19.68 7.16 16.31
CA PHE A 308 18.29 6.70 16.35
C PHE A 308 17.51 7.22 17.55
N GLU A 309 18.19 7.50 18.66
CA GLU A 309 17.54 8.08 19.85
C GLU A 309 17.11 9.53 19.56
N ALA A 310 17.97 10.32 18.88
CA ALA A 310 17.58 11.66 18.44
C ALA A 310 16.43 11.60 17.42
N ALA A 311 16.48 10.66 16.47
CA ALA A 311 15.40 10.47 15.51
C ALA A 311 14.08 10.06 16.18
N LYS A 312 14.14 9.15 17.17
CA LYS A 312 12.97 8.75 17.97
C LYS A 312 12.37 9.95 18.69
N LYS A 313 13.19 10.76 19.39
CA LYS A 313 12.73 11.98 20.07
C LYS A 313 12.07 12.96 19.10
N LEU A 314 12.65 13.14 17.91
CA LEU A 314 12.07 13.99 16.88
C LEU A 314 10.71 13.47 16.43
N VAL A 315 10.58 12.17 16.11
CA VAL A 315 9.32 11.56 15.65
C VAL A 315 8.25 11.63 16.74
N VAL A 316 8.61 11.26 17.98
CA VAL A 316 7.70 11.37 19.14
C VAL A 316 7.19 12.80 19.31
N GLY A 317 8.09 13.79 19.24
CA GLY A 317 7.71 15.20 19.35
C GLY A 317 6.85 15.69 18.19
N ALA A 318 7.25 15.38 16.95
CA ALA A 318 6.57 15.84 15.73
C ALA A 318 5.15 15.28 15.58
N PHE A 319 4.93 14.03 15.99
CA PHE A 319 3.63 13.38 15.92
C PHE A 319 2.86 13.44 17.25
N HIS A 320 3.36 14.18 18.25
CA HIS A 320 2.75 14.30 19.58
C HIS A 320 2.40 12.94 20.21
N ILE A 321 3.30 11.96 20.06
CA ILE A 321 3.08 10.60 20.54
C ILE A 321 3.06 10.60 22.08
N ASP A 322 2.00 10.05 22.66
CA ASP A 322 1.90 9.86 24.11
C ASP A 322 2.77 8.67 24.53
N GLU A 323 4.00 8.96 24.96
CA GLU A 323 4.97 7.94 25.37
C GLU A 323 4.48 7.07 26.53
N SER A 324 3.54 7.54 27.36
CA SER A 324 2.97 6.73 28.44
C SER A 324 2.16 5.53 27.93
N LYS A 325 1.72 5.59 26.66
CA LYS A 325 1.01 4.51 25.97
C LYS A 325 1.93 3.53 25.28
N LEU A 326 3.23 3.83 25.16
CA LEU A 326 4.21 2.89 24.62
C LEU A 326 4.60 1.89 25.70
N LYS A 327 4.40 0.60 25.43
CA LYS A 327 4.68 -0.49 26.38
C LYS A 327 5.79 -1.37 25.85
N ALA A 328 6.70 -1.78 26.74
CA ALA A 328 7.61 -2.87 26.45
C ALA A 328 6.80 -4.17 26.32
N VAL A 329 7.19 -5.02 25.37
CA VAL A 329 6.60 -6.34 25.17
C VAL A 329 7.67 -7.36 25.51
N ASP A 330 7.40 -8.19 26.50
CA ASP A 330 8.22 -9.37 26.80
C ASP A 330 7.65 -10.55 25.99
N TYR A 331 8.51 -11.25 25.24
CA TYR A 331 8.19 -12.45 24.47
C TYR A 331 8.68 -13.71 25.17
#